data_AF-A0A8J3SWF9-F1
#
_entry.id   AF-A0A8J3SWF9-F1
#
_cell.length_a   1.000
_cell.length_b   1.000
_cell.length_c   1.000
_cell.angle_alpha   90.00
_cell.angle_beta   90.00
_cell.angle_gamma   90.00
#
_symmetry.space_group_name_H-M   'P 1'
#
loop_
_entity.id
_entity.type
_entity.pdbx_description
1 polymer ?
#
loop_
_entity_poly.entity_id
_entity_poly.type
_entity_poly.pdbx_seq_one_letter_code
_entity_poly.pdbx_strand_id
1 'polypeptide(L)' 'MTAPTASRRHRWTRRDAYNATCTECGTHAQKRPSPYGRRWFTEWRLPDGTYTDNYDGGKTPPCIGPEVTA' A
#
# COMPACT_ATOMS: atom_id res chain seq x y z
N MET A 1 -8.13 11.44 21.85
CA MET A 1 -7.71 11.83 20.49
C MET A 1 -6.42 11.07 20.19
N THR A 2 -6.51 9.90 19.56
CA THR A 2 -5.36 9.02 19.33
C THR A 2 -4.62 9.52 18.09
N ALA A 3 -3.41 10.07 18.27
CA ALA A 3 -2.57 10.53 17.16
C ALA A 3 -2.21 9.34 16.26
N PRO A 4 -2.20 9.48 14.91
CA PRO A 4 -1.78 8.41 14.04
C PRO A 4 -0.31 8.10 14.34
N THR A 5 -0.07 6.91 14.86
CA THR A 5 1.23 6.30 15.14
C THR A 5 2.16 6.59 13.95
N ALA A 6 3.32 7.19 14.23
CA ALA A 6 4.24 7.74 13.24
C ALA A 6 4.27 6.93 11.95
N SER A 7 3.97 7.57 10.81
CA SER A 7 3.92 6.94 9.50
C SER A 7 5.26 6.27 9.19
N ARG A 8 5.37 4.96 9.45
CA ARG A 8 6.56 4.20 9.10
C ARG A 8 6.67 4.12 7.59
N ARG A 9 7.90 4.00 7.08
CA ARG A 9 8.12 3.74 5.66
C ARG A 9 7.85 2.26 5.41
N HIS A 10 7.11 1.96 4.34
CA HIS A 10 6.90 0.59 3.91
C HIS A 10 8.22 -0.08 3.54
N ARG A 11 8.40 -1.32 4.00
CA ARG A 11 9.51 -2.18 3.59
C ARG A 11 9.04 -3.13 2.49
N TRP A 12 9.05 -2.62 1.26
CA TRP A 12 8.60 -3.36 0.09
C TRP A 12 9.54 -4.51 -0.28
N THR A 13 8.98 -5.71 -0.33
CA THR A 13 9.60 -6.87 -0.96
C THR A 13 8.89 -7.12 -2.28
N ARG A 14 9.62 -7.01 -3.39
CA ARG A 14 9.06 -7.29 -4.73
C ARG A 14 8.84 -8.79 -4.87
N ARG A 15 7.62 -9.18 -5.21
CA ARG A 15 7.27 -10.56 -5.58
C ARG A 15 7.51 -10.78 -7.07
N ASP A 16 7.16 -9.78 -7.88
CA ASP A 16 7.29 -9.79 -9.34
C ASP A 16 7.56 -8.37 -9.88
N ALA A 17 7.63 -8.23 -11.21
CA ALA A 17 7.75 -6.93 -11.89
C ALA A 17 6.58 -5.96 -11.57
N TYR A 18 5.41 -6.50 -11.23
CA TYR A 18 4.19 -5.73 -11.00
C TYR A 18 3.66 -5.80 -9.56
N ASN A 19 4.23 -6.64 -8.71
CA ASN A 19 3.71 -6.92 -7.37
C ASN A 19 4.80 -6.68 -6.32
N ALA A 20 4.46 -5.97 -5.25
CA ALA A 20 5.31 -5.81 -4.09
C ALA A 20 4.48 -5.91 -2.80
N THR A 21 4.99 -6.62 -1.79
CA THR A 21 4.34 -6.73 -0.49
C THR A 21 5.22 -6.08 0.57
N CYS A 22 4.65 -5.26 1.44
CA CYS A 22 5.33 -4.73 2.59
C CYS A 22 5.48 -5.83 3.64
N THR A 23 6.70 -6.12 4.08
CA THR A 23 6.96 -7.16 5.08
C THR A 23 6.60 -6.75 6.51
N GLU A 24 6.42 -5.45 6.75
CA GLU A 24 6.14 -4.92 8.09
C GLU A 24 4.63 -4.93 8.39
N CYS A 25 3.81 -4.37 7.49
CA CYS A 25 2.38 -4.24 7.69
C CYS A 25 1.55 -5.20 6.83
N GLY A 26 2.16 -5.93 5.89
CA GLY A 26 1.44 -6.83 4.99
C GLY A 26 0.71 -6.13 3.83
N THR A 27 0.77 -4.80 3.70
CA THR A 27 0.17 -4.10 2.55
C THR A 27 0.73 -4.64 1.23
N HIS A 28 -0.14 -4.96 0.28
CA HIS A 28 0.25 -5.43 -1.05
C HIS A 28 0.02 -4.32 -2.09
N ALA A 29 1.04 -3.99 -2.87
CA ALA A 29 1.02 -3.03 -3.95
C ALA A 29 1.09 -3.77 -5.30
N GLN A 30 0.08 -3.56 -6.14
CA GLN A 30 -0.03 -4.18 -7.46
C GLN A 30 -0.14 -3.11 -8.55
N LYS A 31 0.82 -3.08 -9.47
CA LYS A 31 0.81 -2.19 -10.63
C LYS A 31 -0.03 -2.80 -11.74
N ARG A 32 -1.02 -2.06 -12.24
CA ARG A 32 -1.91 -2.49 -13.31
C ARG A 32 -2.10 -1.38 -14.35
N PRO A 33 -2.37 -1.73 -15.62
CA PRO A 33 -2.83 -0.75 -16.60
C PRO A 33 -4.25 -0.30 -16.26
N SER A 34 -4.50 1.00 -16.31
CA SER A 34 -5.83 1.59 -16.10
C SER A 34 -6.78 1.18 -17.23
N PRO A 35 -8.04 0.81 -16.93
CA PRO A 35 -9.04 0.53 -17.95
C PRO A 35 -9.52 1.79 -18.68
N TYR A 36 -9.34 2.98 -18.08
CA TYR A 36 -9.86 4.25 -18.60
C TYR A 36 -8.81 5.09 -19.34
N GLY A 37 -7.60 4.58 -19.54
CA GLY A 37 -6.56 5.29 -20.29
C GLY A 37 -5.22 4.57 -20.34
N ARG A 38 -4.26 5.13 -21.09
CA ARG A 38 -2.88 4.59 -21.21
C ARG A 38 -2.01 4.99 -20.01
N ARG A 39 -2.51 4.78 -18.79
CA ARG A 39 -1.79 5.09 -17.54
C ARG A 39 -1.67 3.84 -16.71
N TRP A 40 -0.53 3.69 -16.03
CA TRP A 40 -0.37 2.67 -15.01
C TRP A 40 -0.85 3.25 -13.69
N PHE A 41 -1.60 2.46 -12.93
CA PHE A 41 -1.95 2.76 -11.55
C PHE A 41 -1.43 1.67 -10.62
N THR A 42 -1.38 1.97 -9.34
CA THR A 42 -1.06 1.01 -8.29
C THR A 42 -2.30 0.81 -7.42
N GLU A 43 -2.74 -0.42 -7.31
CA GLU A 43 -3.73 -0.87 -6.35
C GLU A 43 -3.01 -1.32 -5.08
N TRP A 44 -3.47 -0.86 -3.92
CA TRP A 44 -2.98 -1.25 -2.61
C TRP A 44 -4.06 -2.03 -1.87
N ARG A 45 -3.74 -3.26 -1.51
CA ARG A 45 -4.53 -4.06 -0.59
C ARG A 45 -3.93 -3.92 0.81
N LEU A 46 -4.69 -3.31 1.71
CA LEU A 46 -4.33 -3.11 3.09
C LEU A 46 -4.47 -4.41 3.91
N PRO A 47 -3.77 -4.55 5.04
CA PRO A 47 -3.86 -5.74 5.89
C PRO A 47 -5.26 -5.98 6.48
N ASP A 48 -6.07 -4.94 6.65
CA ASP A 48 -7.46 -5.06 7.09
C ASP A 48 -8.40 -5.62 5.99
N GLY A 49 -7.88 -5.82 4.78
CA GLY A 49 -8.63 -6.33 3.64
C GLY A 49 -9.23 -5.25 2.73
N THR A 50 -9.16 -3.97 3.12
CA THR A 50 -9.56 -2.86 2.26
C THR A 50 -8.64 -2.71 1.05
N TYR A 51 -9.23 -2.29 -0.06
CA TYR A 51 -8.53 -1.95 -1.29
C TYR A 51 -8.60 -0.44 -1.50
N THR A 52 -7.47 0.15 -1.90
CA THR A 52 -7.38 1.54 -2.30
C THR A 52 -6.44 1.63 -3.49
N ASP A 53 -6.67 2.56 -4.40
CA ASP A 53 -5.87 2.69 -5.62
C ASP A 53 -5.39 4.13 -5.82
N ASN A 54 -4.53 4.31 -6.82
CA ASN A 54 -3.92 5.58 -7.13
C ASN A 54 -4.34 6.18 -8.47
N TYR A 55 -5.54 5.87 -8.97
CA TYR A 55 -6.00 6.41 -10.27
C TYR A 55 -5.80 7.93 -10.40
N ASP A 56 -6.03 8.68 -9.33
CA ASP A 56 -5.86 10.14 -9.24
C ASP A 56 -4.45 10.60 -8.81
N GLY A 57 -3.45 9.71 -8.80
CA GLY A 57 -2.09 10.03 -8.34
C GLY A 57 -1.96 10.11 -6.81
N GLY A 58 -2.91 9.51 -6.09
CA GLY A 58 -2.86 9.39 -4.64
C GLY A 58 -1.54 8.78 -4.15
N LYS A 59 -1.13 9.16 -2.94
CA LYS A 59 0.05 8.55 -2.30
C LYS A 59 -0.33 7.19 -1.74
N THR A 60 0.67 6.32 -1.64
CA THR A 60 0.53 5.05 -0.94
C THR A 60 0.05 5.31 0.50
N PRO A 61 -0.97 4.58 0.98
CA PRO A 61 -1.43 4.69 2.36
C PRO A 61 -0.28 4.47 3.35
N PRO A 62 -0.35 5.06 4.56
CA PRO A 62 0.73 4.95 5.54
C PRO A 62 0.99 3.49 5.94
N CYS A 63 2.24 3.18 6.29
CA CYS A 63 2.56 1.86 6.83
C CYS A 63 2.08 1.79 8.28
N ILE A 64 0.86 1.28 8.47
CA ILE A 64 0.33 0.95 9.78
C ILE A 64 0.88 -0.44 10.11
N GLY A 65 2.08 -0.49 10.70
CA GLY A 65 2.61 -1.76 11.24
C GLY A 65 1.66 -2.31 12.31
N PRO A 66 1.79 -3.59 12.70
CA PRO A 66 1.15 -4.05 13.93
C PRO A 66 1.57 -3.06 15.02
N GLU A 67 0.58 -2.46 15.65
CA GLU A 67 0.74 -1.75 16.91
C GLU A 67 1.76 -2.55 17.74
N VAL A 68 2.92 -1.95 18.01
CA VAL A 68 3.79 -2.49 19.05
C VAL A 68 3.05 -2.17 20.33
N THR A 69 2.18 -3.07 20.76
CA THR A 69 1.62 -3.08 22.10
C THR A 69 2.82 -3.34 23.01
N ALA A 70 3.37 -2.27 23.59
CA ALA A 70 4.38 -2.31 24.65
C ALA A 70 3.75 -1.77 25.93
#